data_AF-A0A1G8CGQ2-F1
#
_entry.id   AF-A0A1G8CGQ2-F1
#
_cell.length_a   1.000
_cell.length_b   1.000
_cell.length_c   1.000
_cell.angle_alpha   90.00
_cell.angle_beta   90.00
_cell.angle_gamma   90.00
#
_symmetry.space_group_name_H-M   'P 1'
#
loop_
_entity.id
_entity.type
_entity.pdbx_description
1 polymer ?
#
loop_
_entity_poly.entity_id
_entity_poly.type
_entity_poly.pdbx_seq_one_letter_code
_entity_poly.pdbx_strand_id
1 'polypeptide(L)'
;MRFIENTEWAKNFGEIVHLAQEKWGVVDTVRVFYRDGWELEFNFSSLSWAYIPVDTGTLKVVSEGFKILYDPTNCLNTLKNHVSQS
;
A
#
# COMPACT_ATOMS: atom_id res chain seq x y z
N MET A 1 -0.15 -3.90 -15.11
CA MET A 1 -0.89 -3.57 -13.86
C MET A 1 -1.68 -2.29 -14.09
N ARG A 2 -2.96 -2.41 -14.44
CA ARG A 2 -3.76 -1.32 -15.05
C ARG A 2 -3.81 0.00 -14.25
N PHE A 3 -3.79 -0.08 -12.92
CA PHE A 3 -3.89 1.09 -12.04
C PHE A 3 -2.61 1.94 -11.99
N ILE A 4 -1.47 1.38 -12.40
CA ILE A 4 -0.19 2.11 -12.44
C ILE A 4 0.08 2.62 -13.84
N GLU A 5 -0.25 1.84 -14.86
CA GLU A 5 -0.13 2.25 -16.27
C GLU A 5 -1.05 3.43 -16.61
N ASN A 6 -2.19 3.53 -15.93
CA ASN A 6 -3.12 4.62 -16.08
C ASN A 6 -3.59 5.09 -14.70
N THR A 7 -3.18 6.29 -14.31
CA THR A 7 -3.48 6.90 -13.01
C THR A 7 -4.67 7.86 -13.03
N GLU A 8 -5.40 7.97 -14.14
CA GLU A 8 -6.57 8.86 -14.27
C GLU A 8 -7.66 8.57 -13.24
N TRP A 9 -7.76 7.33 -12.76
CA TRP A 9 -8.68 6.95 -11.69
C TRP A 9 -8.45 7.75 -10.39
N ALA A 10 -7.25 8.27 -10.15
CA ALA A 10 -6.94 9.05 -8.96
C ALA A 10 -7.74 10.37 -8.90
N LYS A 11 -8.23 10.86 -10.05
CA LYS A 11 -9.09 12.06 -10.14
C LYS A 11 -10.46 11.86 -9.51
N ASN A 12 -10.88 10.61 -9.27
CA ASN A 12 -12.13 10.33 -8.56
C ASN A 12 -12.11 10.78 -7.09
N PHE A 13 -10.92 11.04 -6.52
CA PHE A 13 -10.77 11.48 -5.13
C PHE A 13 -10.57 12.99 -4.98
N GLY A 14 -10.46 13.72 -6.09
CA GLY A 14 -10.32 15.17 -6.07
C GLY A 14 -9.47 15.71 -7.22
N GLU A 15 -9.29 17.03 -7.23
CA GLU A 15 -8.42 17.69 -8.21
C GLU A 15 -6.95 17.51 -7.82
N ILE A 16 -6.17 16.89 -8.72
CA ILE A 16 -4.77 16.56 -8.50
C ILE A 16 -3.90 17.78 -8.82
N VAL A 17 -3.03 18.15 -7.88
CA VAL A 17 -1.96 19.16 -8.07
C VAL A 17 -0.66 18.50 -8.48
N HIS A 18 -0.32 17.37 -7.86
CA HIS A 18 0.90 16.62 -8.16
C HIS A 18 0.66 15.12 -8.02
N LEU A 19 1.34 14.34 -8.85
CA LEU A 19 1.34 12.89 -8.79
C LEU A 19 2.75 12.37 -9.06
N ALA A 20 3.19 11.42 -8.24
CA ALA A 20 4.44 10.72 -8.40
C ALA A 20 4.21 9.21 -8.40
N GLN A 21 5.02 8.50 -9.18
CA GLN A 21 5.10 7.05 -9.14
C GLN A 21 6.47 6.67 -8.59
N GLU A 22 6.48 5.80 -7.59
CA GLU A 22 7.69 5.36 -6.88
C GLU A 22 7.71 3.83 -6.81
N LYS A 23 8.87 3.27 -6.49
CA LYS A 23 9.04 1.83 -6.31
C LYS A 23 9.90 1.52 -5.09
N TRP A 24 9.36 0.73 -4.18
CA TRP A 24 9.97 0.33 -2.92
C TRP A 24 10.01 -1.20 -2.85
N GLY A 25 11.10 -1.80 -3.33
CA GLY A 25 11.23 -3.26 -3.43
C GLY A 25 10.19 -3.85 -4.38
N VAL A 26 9.25 -4.63 -3.83
CA VAL A 26 8.12 -5.26 -4.55
C VAL A 26 6.85 -4.41 -4.54
N VAL A 27 6.89 -3.23 -3.94
CA VAL A 27 5.76 -2.30 -3.86
C VAL A 27 5.94 -1.20 -4.90
N ASP A 28 4.97 -1.07 -5.80
CA ASP A 28 4.83 0.10 -6.64
C ASP A 28 3.86 1.08 -5.97
N THR A 29 4.21 2.36 -5.96
CA THR A 29 3.49 3.40 -5.22
C THR A 29 3.01 4.49 -6.16
N VAL A 30 1.76 4.93 -5.98
CA VAL A 30 1.22 6.15 -6.59
C VAL A 30 0.91 7.13 -5.47
N ARG A 31 1.71 8.20 -5.37
CA ARG A 31 1.52 9.27 -4.37
C ARG A 31 0.86 10.47 -5.04
N VAL A 32 -0.24 10.95 -4.47
CA VAL A 32 -1.10 11.97 -5.06
C VAL A 32 -1.32 13.09 -4.07
N PHE A 33 -1.11 14.33 -4.52
CA PHE A 33 -1.36 15.54 -3.76
C PHE A 33 -2.53 16.28 -4.39
N TYR A 34 -3.58 16.51 -3.59
CA TYR A 34 -4.82 17.14 -4.05
C TYR A 34 -4.83 18.65 -3.74
N ARG A 35 -5.62 19.41 -4.51
CA ARG A 35 -5.76 20.86 -4.36
C ARG A 35 -6.17 21.27 -2.94
N ASP A 36 -7.00 20.46 -2.30
CA ASP A 36 -7.51 20.72 -0.95
C ASP A 36 -6.50 20.39 0.17
N GLY A 37 -5.25 20.07 -0.20
CA GLY A 37 -4.13 19.90 0.73
C GLY A 37 -3.92 18.47 1.25
N TRP A 38 -4.77 17.52 0.87
CA TRP A 38 -4.62 16.12 1.26
C TRP A 38 -3.61 15.39 0.38
N GLU A 39 -2.86 14.48 1.02
CA GLU A 39 -2.01 13.51 0.35
C GLU A 39 -2.63 12.12 0.48
N LEU A 40 -2.71 11.38 -0.63
CA LEU A 40 -3.04 9.97 -0.63
C LEU A 40 -1.91 9.17 -1.26
N GLU A 41 -1.53 8.09 -0.58
CA GLU A 41 -0.56 7.11 -1.08
C GLU A 41 -1.27 5.78 -1.36
N PHE A 42 -1.14 5.30 -2.60
CA PHE A 42 -1.67 4.01 -3.03
C PHE A 42 -0.53 3.06 -3.31
N ASN A 43 -0.48 1.96 -2.56
CA ASN A 43 0.56 0.94 -2.66
C ASN A 43 0.00 -0.31 -3.33
N PHE A 44 0.71 -0.80 -4.33
CA PHE A 44 0.37 -2.00 -5.09
C PHE A 44 1.53 -2.98 -4.98
N SER A 45 1.23 -4.21 -4.61
CA SER A 45 2.27 -5.24 -4.49
C SER A 45 1.72 -6.62 -4.79
N SER A 46 2.63 -7.54 -5.12
CA SER A 46 2.34 -8.96 -5.10
C SER A 46 2.14 -9.46 -3.66
N LEU A 47 1.45 -10.58 -3.51
CA LEU A 47 1.27 -11.23 -2.20
C LEU A 47 2.59 -11.57 -1.50
N SER A 48 3.70 -11.65 -2.24
CA SER A 48 5.03 -11.86 -1.67
C SER A 48 5.46 -10.82 -0.65
N TRP A 49 4.88 -9.61 -0.67
CA TRP A 49 5.11 -8.61 0.39
C TRP A 49 4.68 -9.11 1.77
N ALA A 50 3.63 -9.92 1.83
CA ALA A 50 3.10 -10.48 3.07
C ALA A 50 3.69 -11.86 3.44
N TYR A 51 4.70 -12.34 2.70
CA TYR A 51 5.31 -13.64 2.99
C TYR A 51 6.16 -13.58 4.25
N ILE A 52 6.19 -14.71 4.96
CA ILE A 52 6.96 -14.90 6.19
C ILE A 52 8.19 -15.77 5.85
N PRO A 53 9.41 -15.42 6.29
CA PRO A 53 9.76 -14.29 7.16
C PRO A 53 9.60 -12.93 6.47
N VAL A 54 9.20 -11.92 7.25
CA VAL A 54 8.97 -10.56 6.75
C VAL A 54 10.27 -9.76 6.68
N ASP A 55 10.38 -8.85 5.71
CA ASP A 55 11.46 -7.86 5.71
C ASP A 55 11.20 -6.73 6.72
N THR A 56 12.23 -5.94 7.02
CA THR A 56 12.18 -4.86 8.01
C THR A 56 11.15 -3.78 7.66
N GLY A 57 10.94 -3.49 6.38
CA GLY A 57 9.96 -2.49 5.93
C GLY A 57 8.53 -2.99 6.16
N THR A 58 8.25 -4.23 5.78
CA THR A 58 6.97 -4.90 6.04
C THR A 58 6.68 -4.98 7.54
N LEU A 59 7.67 -5.36 8.35
CA LEU A 59 7.56 -5.38 9.81
C LEU A 59 7.14 -4.02 10.37
N LYS A 60 7.78 -2.94 9.90
CA LYS A 60 7.49 -1.56 10.34
C LYS A 60 6.06 -1.15 9.99
N VAL A 61 5.62 -1.37 8.77
CA VAL A 61 4.24 -1.02 8.34
C VAL A 61 3.21 -1.75 9.20
N VAL A 62 3.42 -3.04 9.44
CA VAL A 62 2.46 -3.84 10.20
C VAL A 62 2.47 -3.48 11.69
N SER A 63 3.63 -3.19 12.26
CA SER A 63 3.77 -2.84 13.68
C SER A 63 3.25 -1.43 14.01
N GLU A 64 3.40 -0.47 13.09
CA GLU A 64 2.82 0.88 13.21
C GLU A 64 1.30 0.86 12.99
N GLY A 65 0.77 -0.25 12.47
CA GLY A 65 -0.64 -0.58 12.45
C GLY A 65 -1.28 -0.41 11.08
N PHE A 66 -2.13 -1.37 10.74
CA PHE A 66 -2.96 -1.32 9.54
C PHE A 66 -4.33 -1.98 9.77
N LYS A 67 -5.31 -1.59 8.95
CA LYS A 67 -6.68 -2.12 8.99
C LYS A 67 -6.95 -2.95 7.74
N ILE A 68 -7.28 -4.22 7.94
CA ILE A 68 -7.69 -5.12 6.87
C ILE A 68 -9.14 -4.79 6.50
N LEU A 69 -9.39 -4.47 5.22
CA LEU A 69 -10.73 -4.25 4.68
C LEU A 69 -11.25 -5.48 3.93
N TYR A 70 -10.35 -6.24 3.28
CA TYR A 70 -10.66 -7.43 2.51
C TYR A 70 -9.44 -8.37 2.51
N ASP A 71 -9.62 -9.64 2.90
CA ASP A 71 -8.55 -10.65 2.97
C ASP A 71 -9.11 -12.07 2.74
N PRO A 72 -9.47 -12.41 1.49
CA PRO A 72 -10.17 -13.65 1.18
C PRO A 72 -9.31 -14.92 1.40
N THR A 73 -7.98 -14.77 1.47
CA THR A 73 -7.04 -15.88 1.67
C THR A 73 -6.45 -15.89 3.08
N ASN A 74 -6.88 -15.00 3.96
CA ASN A 74 -6.38 -14.84 5.33
C ASN A 74 -4.86 -14.55 5.41
N CYS A 75 -4.27 -14.07 4.31
CA CYS A 75 -2.83 -13.83 4.19
C CYS A 75 -2.41 -12.62 5.03
N LEU A 76 -3.18 -11.53 4.99
CA LEU A 76 -2.87 -10.32 5.75
C LEU A 76 -3.11 -10.52 7.25
N ASN A 77 -4.13 -11.27 7.63
CA ASN A 77 -4.38 -11.61 9.02
C ASN A 77 -3.28 -12.52 9.59
N THR A 78 -2.78 -13.48 8.79
CA THR A 78 -1.63 -14.32 9.16
C THR A 78 -0.38 -13.47 9.38
N LEU A 79 -0.08 -12.55 8.46
CA LEU A 79 1.02 -11.58 8.59
C LEU A 79 0.88 -10.75 9.88
N LYS A 80 -0.30 -10.19 10.13
CA LYS A 80 -0.58 -9.36 11.31
C LYS A 80 -0.36 -10.13 12.61
N ASN A 81 -0.80 -11.38 12.69
CA ASN A 81 -0.61 -12.24 13.85
C ASN A 81 0.86 -12.59 14.07
N HIS A 82 1.60 -12.89 13.00
CA HIS A 82 3.03 -13.16 13.07
C HIS A 82 3.82 -11.97 13.65
N VAL A 83 3.54 -10.76 13.16
CA VAL A 83 4.18 -9.53 13.66
C VAL A 83 3.78 -9.21 15.10
N SER A 84 2.54 -9.47 15.50
CA SER A 84 2.06 -9.18 16.87
C SER A 84 2.63 -10.15 17.93
N GLN A 85 3.20 -11.28 17.51
CA GLN A 85 3.80 -12.31 18.38
C GLN A 85 5.33 -12.25 18.43
N SER A 86 5.95 -11.39 17.61
CA SER A 86 7.40 -11.19 17.51
C SER A 86 7.87 -10.08 18.44
#